data_AF-A0A6B2C4X8-F1
#
_entry.id   AF-A0A6B2C4X8-F1
#
_cell.length_a   1.000
_cell.length_b   1.000
_cell.length_c   1.000
_cell.angle_alpha   90.00
_cell.angle_beta   90.00
_cell.angle_gamma   90.00
#
_symmetry.space_group_name_H-M   'P 1'
#
loop_
_entity.id
_entity.type
_entity.pdbx_description
1 polymer ?
#
loop_
_entity_poly.entity_id
_entity_poly.type
_entity_poly.pdbx_seq_one_letter_code
_entity_poly.pdbx_strand_id
1 'polypeptide(L)'
;MAVVKGSRGLRIITSSEALDCERIAYDSRPGAFIVVCFDGSSTSVITSNYSGLRVYRGLYRKKPVSVYAGFNSHSVVFEDYRSIIIYGDNPIEIGIPILATAYTW
;
A
#
# COMPACT_ATOMS: atom_id res chain seq x y z
N MET A 1 -2.33 3.01 -13.94
CA MET A 1 -2.83 3.60 -12.68
C MET A 1 -2.20 4.96 -12.50
N ALA A 2 -2.92 5.91 -11.90
CA ALA A 2 -2.42 7.24 -11.59
C ALA A 2 -2.78 7.64 -10.16
N VAL A 3 -1.89 8.37 -9.50
CA VAL A 3 -2.17 9.11 -8.26
C VAL A 3 -2.41 10.56 -8.64
N VAL A 4 -3.58 11.09 -8.30
CA VAL A 4 -4.02 12.44 -8.71
C VAL A 4 -4.32 13.26 -7.47
N LYS A 5 -3.83 14.50 -7.45
CA LYS A 5 -4.22 15.50 -6.46
C LYS A 5 -5.21 16.47 -7.12
N GLY A 6 -6.49 16.33 -6.77
CA GLY A 6 -7.56 17.21 -7.25
C GLY A 6 -7.97 18.25 -6.22
N SER A 7 -8.91 19.11 -6.59
CA SER A 7 -9.52 20.10 -5.68
C SER A 7 -10.29 19.47 -4.52
N ARG A 8 -10.74 18.23 -4.68
CA ARG A 8 -11.46 17.44 -3.67
C ARG A 8 -10.56 16.52 -2.82
N GLY A 9 -9.24 16.58 -3.00
CA GLY A 9 -8.29 15.75 -2.25
C GLY A 9 -7.46 14.80 -3.13
N LEU A 10 -6.89 13.79 -2.49
CA LEU A 10 -6.03 12.79 -3.12
C LEU A 10 -6.87 11.63 -3.66
N ARG A 11 -6.56 11.17 -4.87
CA ARG A 11 -7.26 10.05 -5.53
C ARG A 11 -6.30 9.08 -6.15
N ILE A 12 -6.69 7.81 -6.17
CA ILE A 12 -6.04 6.79 -6.98
C ILE A 12 -7.02 6.40 -8.07
N ILE A 13 -6.56 6.44 -9.32
CA ILE A 13 -7.35 6.04 -10.48
C ILE A 13 -6.68 4.80 -11.09
N THR A 14 -7.39 3.67 -11.05
CA THR A 14 -7.01 2.46 -11.76
C THR A 14 -7.80 2.38 -13.08
N SER A 15 -7.59 1.32 -13.87
CA SER A 15 -8.39 1.08 -15.07
C SER A 15 -9.83 0.67 -14.77
N SER A 16 -10.12 0.20 -13.55
CA SER A 16 -11.43 -0.33 -13.16
C SER A 16 -12.18 0.56 -12.19
N GLU A 17 -11.49 1.44 -11.45
CA GLU A 17 -12.09 2.18 -10.34
C GLU A 17 -11.30 3.43 -9.94
N ALA A 18 -11.94 4.27 -9.13
CA ALA A 18 -11.31 5.40 -8.46
C ALA A 18 -11.53 5.31 -6.95
N LEU A 19 -10.48 5.61 -6.18
CA LEU A 19 -10.47 5.63 -4.72
C LEU A 19 -10.21 7.06 -4.26
N ASP A 20 -11.12 7.62 -3.47
CA ASP A 20 -10.90 8.87 -2.74
C ASP A 20 -10.11 8.56 -1.45
N CYS A 21 -9.01 9.28 -1.23
CA CYS A 21 -8.07 9.01 -0.15
C CYS A 21 -7.84 10.27 0.68
N GLU A 22 -7.91 10.13 2.00
CA GLU A 22 -7.39 11.12 2.95
C GLU A 22 -5.85 11.12 2.91
N ARG A 23 -5.25 9.92 2.88
CA ARG A 23 -3.79 9.73 2.86
C ARG A 23 -3.38 8.73 1.79
N ILE A 24 -2.31 9.07 1.08
CA ILE A 24 -1.63 8.19 0.13
C ILE A 24 -0.16 8.04 0.50
N ALA A 25 0.36 6.82 0.37
CA ALA A 25 1.80 6.54 0.27
C ALA A 25 2.04 5.60 -0.91
N TYR A 26 3.18 5.71 -1.58
CA TYR A 26 3.53 4.87 -2.72
C TYR A 26 5.03 4.62 -2.78
N ASP A 27 5.42 3.52 -3.39
CA ASP A 27 6.80 3.20 -3.76
C ASP A 27 6.82 2.54 -5.15
N SER A 28 7.90 2.75 -5.88
CA SER A 28 8.07 2.33 -7.26
C SER A 28 9.48 1.82 -7.51
N ARG A 29 9.57 0.63 -8.11
CA ARG A 29 10.81 0.00 -8.57
C ARG A 29 10.59 -0.49 -10.01
N PRO A 30 11.67 -0.74 -10.78
CA PRO A 30 11.52 -1.39 -12.08
C PRO A 30 10.69 -2.68 -11.97
N GLY A 31 9.55 -2.73 -12.66
CA GLY A 31 8.66 -3.90 -12.70
C GLY A 31 7.71 -4.07 -11.50
N ALA A 32 7.74 -3.21 -10.49
CA ALA A 32 6.89 -3.32 -9.30
C ALA A 32 6.49 -1.94 -8.74
N PHE A 33 5.21 -1.77 -8.43
CA PHE A 33 4.64 -0.55 -7.90
C PHE A 33 3.61 -0.85 -6.82
N ILE A 34 3.66 -0.12 -5.71
CA ILE A 34 2.64 -0.14 -4.66
C ILE A 34 2.13 1.26 -4.40
N VAL A 35 0.83 1.38 -4.19
CA VAL A 35 0.20 2.55 -3.60
C VAL A 35 -0.81 2.12 -2.55
N VAL A 36 -0.91 2.88 -1.48
CA VAL A 36 -1.91 2.69 -0.43
C VAL A 36 -2.81 3.90 -0.32
N CYS A 37 -4.07 3.65 -0.03
CA CYS A 37 -5.11 4.64 0.15
C CYS A 37 -5.76 4.44 1.51
N PHE A 38 -5.67 5.42 2.38
CA PHE A 38 -6.50 5.47 3.58
C PHE A 38 -7.68 6.42 3.33
N ASP A 39 -8.90 5.92 3.45
CA ASP A 39 -10.15 6.64 3.15
C ASP A 39 -10.72 7.40 4.35
N GLY A 40 -10.04 7.38 5.50
CA GLY A 40 -10.53 7.92 6.78
C GLY A 40 -10.97 6.84 7.77
N SER A 41 -11.20 5.61 7.30
CA SER A 41 -11.66 4.46 8.09
C SER A 41 -10.76 3.23 7.91
N SER A 42 -10.33 2.96 6.67
CA SER A 42 -9.56 1.79 6.32
C SER A 42 -8.52 2.07 5.23
N THR A 43 -7.47 1.26 5.24
CA THR A 43 -6.40 1.27 4.25
C THR A 43 -6.64 0.19 3.21
N SER A 44 -6.71 0.61 1.96
CA SER A 44 -6.67 -0.24 0.78
C SER A 44 -5.27 -0.18 0.15
N VAL A 45 -4.82 -1.29 -0.42
CA VAL A 45 -3.51 -1.43 -1.04
C VAL A 45 -3.70 -1.81 -2.51
N ILE A 46 -3.00 -1.13 -3.40
CA ILE A 46 -3.00 -1.40 -4.83
C ILE A 46 -1.59 -1.71 -5.25
N THR A 47 -1.40 -2.88 -5.85
CA THR A 47 -0.10 -3.35 -6.34
C THR A 47 -0.16 -3.53 -7.84
N SER A 48 0.91 -3.18 -8.54
CA SER A 48 1.06 -3.43 -9.97
C SER A 48 2.43 -4.01 -10.24
N ASN A 49 2.47 -5.11 -10.99
CA ASN A 49 3.72 -5.73 -11.46
C ASN A 49 3.53 -6.24 -12.90
N TYR A 50 4.50 -6.99 -13.43
CA TYR A 50 4.41 -7.59 -14.77
C TYR A 50 3.22 -8.54 -14.95
N SER A 51 2.68 -9.09 -13.87
CA SER A 51 1.51 -9.98 -13.90
C SER A 51 0.18 -9.21 -13.88
N GLY A 52 0.20 -7.90 -13.63
CA GLY A 52 -0.97 -7.05 -13.69
C GLY A 52 -1.18 -6.19 -12.43
N LEU A 53 -2.40 -5.64 -12.32
CA LEU A 53 -2.83 -4.76 -11.23
C LEU A 53 -3.78 -5.51 -10.29
N ARG A 54 -3.60 -5.33 -8.98
CA ARG A 54 -4.43 -5.93 -7.91
C ARG A 54 -4.84 -4.86 -6.91
N VAL A 55 -6.08 -4.94 -6.45
CA VAL A 55 -6.67 -4.01 -5.46
C VAL A 55 -7.12 -4.83 -4.26
N TYR A 56 -6.51 -4.58 -3.11
CA TYR A 56 -6.88 -5.16 -1.83
C TYR A 56 -7.58 -4.10 -0.99
N ARG A 57 -8.88 -4.29 -0.73
CA ARG A 57 -9.70 -3.30 -0.04
C ARG A 57 -9.76 -3.55 1.46
N GLY A 58 -9.74 -2.46 2.23
CA GLY A 58 -10.03 -2.49 3.66
C GLY A 58 -9.15 -3.44 4.46
N LEU A 59 -7.89 -3.62 4.03
CA LEU A 59 -6.97 -4.59 4.63
C LEU A 59 -6.64 -4.25 6.09
N TYR A 60 -6.65 -2.96 6.45
CA TYR A 60 -6.35 -2.53 7.80
C TYR A 60 -7.05 -1.24 8.19
N ARG A 61 -7.27 -0.98 9.48
CA ARG A 61 -8.02 0.20 9.96
C ARG A 61 -7.14 1.36 10.44
N LYS A 62 -5.87 1.38 10.05
CA LYS A 62 -4.90 2.39 10.49
C LYS A 62 -4.27 3.12 9.32
N LYS A 63 -3.82 4.34 9.59
CA LYS A 63 -3.16 5.20 8.59
C LYS A 63 -1.79 4.63 8.21
N PRO A 64 -1.47 4.55 6.91
CA PRO A 64 -0.15 4.13 6.46
C PRO A 64 0.87 5.26 6.64
N VAL A 65 2.06 4.89 7.09
CA VAL A 65 3.21 5.79 7.31
C VAL A 65 4.21 5.65 6.17
N SER A 66 4.58 4.42 5.82
CA SER A 66 5.55 4.12 4.77
C SER A 66 5.17 2.86 4.01
N VAL A 67 5.62 2.75 2.77
CA VAL A 67 5.43 1.59 1.92
C VAL A 67 6.71 1.27 1.16
N TYR A 68 6.92 -0.01 0.88
CA TYR A 68 8.11 -0.46 0.17
C TYR A 68 7.72 -1.52 -0.87
N ALA A 69 8.22 -1.35 -2.10
CA ALA A 69 8.11 -2.32 -3.18
C ALA A 69 9.41 -3.15 -3.29
N GLY A 70 9.27 -4.47 -3.24
CA GLY A 70 10.29 -5.46 -3.59
C GLY A 70 9.95 -6.21 -4.88
N PHE A 71 10.81 -7.15 -5.27
CA PHE A 71 10.65 -7.88 -6.54
C PHE A 71 9.37 -8.74 -6.62
N ASN A 72 8.93 -9.32 -5.49
CA ASN A 72 7.70 -10.12 -5.40
C ASN A 72 6.97 -9.94 -4.06
N SER A 73 7.30 -8.86 -3.35
CA SER A 73 6.80 -8.58 -2.03
C SER A 73 6.55 -7.09 -1.90
N HIS A 74 5.48 -6.72 -1.21
CA HIS A 74 5.22 -5.34 -0.85
C HIS A 74 4.98 -5.25 0.65
N SER A 75 5.37 -4.13 1.25
CA SER A 75 5.13 -3.91 2.67
C SER A 75 4.51 -2.55 2.92
N VAL A 76 3.64 -2.51 3.93
CA VAL A 76 2.96 -1.31 4.40
C VAL A 76 3.17 -1.23 5.91
N VAL A 77 3.68 -0.10 6.39
CA VAL A 77 3.84 0.17 7.83
C VAL A 77 2.78 1.17 8.25
N PHE A 78 2.14 0.91 9.38
CA PHE A 78 1.05 1.72 9.92
C PHE A 78 1.50 2.56 11.11
N GLU A 79 0.70 3.57 11.45
CA GLU A 79 0.96 4.49 12.57
C GLU A 79 1.02 3.79 13.93
N ASP A 80 0.41 2.62 14.06
CA ASP A 80 0.42 1.78 15.27
C ASP A 80 1.57 0.76 15.26
N TYR A 81 2.55 0.96 14.38
CA TYR A 81 3.75 0.14 14.22
C TYR A 81 3.50 -1.29 13.72
N ARG A 82 2.27 -1.64 13.32
CA ARG A 82 2.00 -2.91 12.63
C ARG A 82 2.37 -2.82 11.16
N SER A 83 2.47 -3.98 10.52
CA SER A 83 2.72 -4.05 9.09
C SER A 83 1.84 -5.07 8.38
N ILE A 84 1.64 -4.84 7.09
CA ILE A 84 1.13 -5.84 6.17
C ILE A 84 2.24 -6.16 5.19
N ILE A 85 2.46 -7.44 4.94
CA ILE A 85 3.32 -7.92 3.85
C ILE A 85 2.45 -8.63 2.83
N ILE A 86 2.55 -8.22 1.57
CA ILE A 86 1.85 -8.83 0.44
C ILE A 86 2.90 -9.58 -0.37
N TYR A 87 2.90 -10.91 -0.29
CA TYR A 87 3.79 -11.76 -1.08
C TYR A 87 3.01 -12.39 -2.24
N GLY A 88 3.40 -12.08 -3.48
CA GLY A 88 2.61 -12.45 -4.66
C GLY A 88 1.18 -11.89 -4.60
N ASP A 89 0.20 -12.79 -4.45
CA ASP A 89 -1.25 -12.53 -4.37
C ASP A 89 -1.82 -12.53 -2.94
N ASN A 90 -1.01 -12.91 -1.96
CA ASN A 90 -1.52 -13.22 -0.62
C ASN A 90 -1.11 -12.10 0.36
N PRO A 91 -2.05 -11.24 0.79
CA PRO A 91 -1.81 -10.30 1.86
C PRO A 91 -1.75 -11.05 3.19
N ILE A 92 -0.67 -10.84 3.95
CA ILE A 92 -0.46 -11.41 5.28
C ILE A 92 -0.33 -10.23 6.24
N GLU A 93 -1.24 -10.12 7.20
CA GLU A 93 -1.07 -9.19 8.33
C GLU A 93 0.03 -9.76 9.22
N ILE A 94 1.09 -8.98 9.42
CA ILE A 94 2.18 -9.33 10.29
C ILE A 94 2.23 -8.26 11.37
N GLY A 95 1.73 -8.61 12.56
CA GLY A 95 1.70 -7.72 13.73
C GLY A 95 3.08 -7.33 14.28
N ILE A 96 4.15 -7.50 13.52
CA ILE A 96 5.53 -7.23 13.94
C ILE A 96 5.99 -5.93 13.26
N PRO A 97 6.56 -4.97 14.02
CA PRO A 97 7.13 -3.77 13.46
C PRO A 97 8.31 -4.10 12.53
N ILE A 98 8.27 -3.64 11.28
CA ILE A 98 9.39 -3.75 10.32
C ILE A 98 10.67 -3.07 10.86
N LEU A 99 10.52 -2.11 11.79
CA LEU A 99 11.64 -1.52 12.52
C LEU A 99 12.38 -2.52 13.43
N ALA A 100 11.73 -3.59 13.90
CA ALA A 100 12.39 -4.64 14.67
C ALA A 100 13.22 -5.62 13.80
N THR A 101 12.96 -5.68 12.50
CA THR A 101 13.72 -6.54 11.56
C THR A 101 14.86 -5.82 10.84
N ALA A 102 14.92 -4.49 10.89
CA ALA A 102 15.94 -3.70 10.21
C ALA A 102 17.24 -3.49 11.03
N TYR A 103 17.27 -3.90 12.31
CA TYR A 103 18.36 -3.65 13.25
C TYR A 103 19.26 -4.87 13.56
N THR A 104 19.29 -5.89 12.70
CA THR A 104 20.11 -7.10 12.91
C THR A 104 21.22 -7.34 11.88
N TRP A 105 21.75 -6.31 11.23
CA TRP A 105 22.96 -6.43 10.40
C TRP A 105 23.89 -5.24 10.61
#